data_AF-A0A1G1H3E0-F1
#
_entry.id   AF-A0A1G1H3E0-F1
#
_cell.length_a   1.000
_cell.length_b   1.000
_cell.length_c   1.000
_cell.angle_alpha   90.00
_cell.angle_beta   90.00
_cell.angle_gamma   90.00
#
_symmetry.space_group_name_H-M   'P 1'
#
loop_
_entity.id
_entity.type
_entity.pdbx_description
1 polymer ?
#
loop_
_entity_poly.entity_id
_entity_poly.type
_entity_poly.pdbx_seq_one_letter_code
_entity_poly.pdbx_strand_id
1 'polypeptide(L)'
;MPHPNFISGMSAHRSWEITQVNELLKQMEQFEGLFVCATNLMDRLNPAVLRRFDWEIQFGYFKPDQAEKLFTRVLADLQGYTRPQRYAESVKVRLLQLSMLTPGDFATVVRQARALGTSYDAEQLLNALEADARRRRAGGNR
;
A
#
# COMPACT_ATOMS: atom_id res chain seq x y z
N MET A 1 -41.64 -11.92 -5.12
CA MET A 1 -41.89 -10.49 -5.43
C MET A 1 -40.65 -9.69 -5.05
N PRO A 2 -40.26 -8.70 -5.86
CA PRO A 2 -38.89 -8.43 -6.31
C PRO A 2 -38.09 -7.41 -5.48
N HIS A 3 -36.76 -7.41 -5.68
CA HIS A 3 -35.80 -6.37 -5.28
C HIS A 3 -36.11 -5.00 -5.91
N PRO A 4 -35.80 -3.90 -5.21
CA PRO A 4 -35.25 -2.70 -5.86
C PRO A 4 -34.10 -2.08 -5.03
N ASN A 5 -32.88 -2.00 -5.60
CA ASN A 5 -32.32 -0.87 -6.35
C ASN A 5 -31.74 0.26 -5.48
N PHE A 6 -30.45 0.12 -5.17
CA PHE A 6 -29.56 1.20 -4.74
C PHE A 6 -29.21 2.07 -5.96
N ILE A 7 -29.92 3.18 -6.16
CA ILE A 7 -29.51 4.48 -6.71
C ILE A 7 -30.82 5.20 -7.13
N SER A 8 -31.30 6.13 -6.31
CA SER A 8 -32.03 7.33 -6.77
C SER A 8 -32.08 8.36 -5.64
N GLY A 9 -32.08 9.64 -6.00
CA GLY A 9 -31.71 10.76 -5.12
C GLY A 9 -32.73 11.20 -4.05
N MET A 10 -32.32 12.24 -3.31
CA MET A 10 -33.07 13.05 -2.33
C MET A 10 -33.36 12.33 -1.00
N SER A 11 -32.94 12.78 0.19
CA SER A 11 -32.84 14.15 0.69
C SER A 11 -31.96 14.26 1.96
N ALA A 12 -31.33 15.43 2.12
CA ALA A 12 -30.95 16.05 3.40
C ALA A 12 -29.72 15.55 4.20
N HIS A 13 -28.84 14.69 3.67
CA HIS A 13 -27.60 14.29 4.39
C HIS A 13 -26.27 14.83 3.79
N ARG A 14 -26.29 15.60 2.68
CA ARG A 14 -25.08 15.90 1.88
C ARG A 14 -24.69 17.38 1.71
N SER A 15 -25.47 18.34 2.20
CA SER A 15 -25.17 19.76 1.95
C SER A 15 -23.87 20.23 2.62
N TRP A 16 -23.57 19.71 3.80
CA TRP A 16 -22.34 20.02 4.53
C TRP A 16 -21.11 19.36 3.87
N GLU A 17 -21.23 18.12 3.37
CA GLU A 17 -20.14 17.42 2.64
C GLU A 17 -19.77 18.16 1.36
N ILE A 18 -20.78 18.60 0.59
CA ILE A 18 -20.57 19.40 -0.63
C ILE A 18 -19.88 20.72 -0.31
N THR A 19 -20.29 21.38 0.79
CA THR A 19 -19.68 22.65 1.22
C THR A 19 -18.22 22.46 1.63
N GLN A 20 -17.90 21.40 2.40
CA GLN A 20 -16.52 21.10 2.80
C GLN A 20 -15.63 20.72 1.62
N VAL A 21 -16.15 19.97 0.65
CA VAL A 21 -15.41 19.63 -0.58
C VAL A 21 -15.13 20.89 -1.40
N ASN A 22 -16.11 21.78 -1.58
CA ASN A 22 -15.91 23.01 -2.34
C ASN A 22 -14.90 23.95 -1.69
N GLU A 23 -14.90 24.03 -0.35
CA GLU A 23 -13.92 24.83 0.37
C GLU A 23 -12.51 24.26 0.24
N LEU A 24 -12.36 22.93 0.37
CA LEU A 24 -11.09 22.26 0.11
C LEU A 24 -10.58 22.53 -1.31
N LEU A 25 -11.46 22.48 -2.31
CA LEU A 25 -11.11 22.77 -3.70
C LEU A 25 -10.61 24.21 -3.89
N LYS A 26 -11.26 25.20 -3.27
CA LYS A 26 -10.80 26.59 -3.31
C LYS A 26 -9.43 26.77 -2.65
N GLN A 27 -9.22 26.11 -1.51
CA GLN A 27 -7.93 26.15 -0.83
C GLN A 27 -6.82 25.51 -1.67
N MET A 28 -7.12 24.41 -2.37
CA MET A 28 -6.18 23.79 -3.31
C MET A 28 -5.84 24.72 -4.48
N GLU A 29 -6.80 25.49 -5.00
CA GLU A 29 -6.56 26.48 -6.08
C GLU A 29 -5.70 27.66 -5.64
N GLN A 30 -5.86 28.11 -4.38
CA GLN A 30 -5.15 29.29 -3.84
C GLN A 30 -3.81 28.95 -3.20
N PHE A 31 -3.50 27.66 -3.04
CA PHE A 31 -2.27 27.24 -2.39
C PHE A 31 -1.07 27.35 -3.34
N GLU A 32 -0.16 28.28 -3.05
CA GLU A 32 1.04 28.55 -3.87
C GLU A 32 2.19 27.57 -3.63
N GLY A 33 1.94 26.43 -2.97
CA GLY A 33 2.95 25.44 -2.60
C GLY A 33 2.75 24.06 -3.24
N LEU A 34 3.60 23.09 -2.86
CA LEU A 34 3.44 21.70 -3.26
C LEU A 34 2.40 21.00 -2.38
N PHE A 35 1.24 20.68 -2.95
CA PHE A 35 0.20 19.92 -2.25
C PHE A 35 0.35 18.41 -2.53
N VAL A 36 0.43 17.62 -1.46
CA VAL A 36 0.52 16.15 -1.54
C VAL A 36 -0.59 15.54 -0.70
N CYS A 37 -1.38 14.64 -1.31
CA CYS A 37 -2.36 13.84 -0.60
C CYS A 37 -2.13 12.34 -0.87
N ALA A 38 -2.61 11.49 0.04
CA ALA A 38 -2.60 10.04 -0.14
C ALA A 38 -3.99 9.49 0.21
N THR A 39 -4.48 8.55 -0.61
CA THR A 39 -5.78 7.91 -0.43
C THR A 39 -5.71 6.44 -0.78
N ASN A 40 -6.42 5.61 -0.02
CA ASN A 40 -6.65 4.21 -0.35
C ASN A 40 -8.00 3.99 -1.07
N LEU A 41 -8.77 5.06 -1.29
CA LEU A 41 -10.14 5.02 -1.80
C LEU A 41 -10.28 5.91 -3.05
N MET A 42 -9.39 5.71 -4.04
CA MET A 42 -9.36 6.54 -5.26
C MET A 42 -10.70 6.52 -6.00
N ASP A 43 -11.32 5.34 -6.13
CA ASP A 43 -12.60 5.18 -6.85
C ASP A 43 -13.79 5.89 -6.19
N ARG A 44 -13.64 6.33 -4.93
CA ARG A 44 -14.68 7.04 -4.17
C ARG A 44 -14.47 8.56 -4.17
N LEU A 45 -13.36 9.06 -4.73
CA LEU A 45 -13.12 10.49 -4.82
C LEU A 45 -14.02 11.14 -5.86
N ASN A 46 -14.49 12.35 -5.54
CA ASN A 46 -15.27 13.15 -6.47
C ASN A 46 -14.40 13.52 -7.68
N PRO A 47 -14.86 13.29 -8.93
CA PRO A 47 -14.11 13.65 -10.13
C PRO A 47 -13.68 15.12 -10.20
N ALA A 48 -14.43 16.05 -9.57
CA ALA A 48 -14.06 17.47 -9.50
C ALA A 48 -12.77 17.71 -8.70
N VAL A 49 -12.49 16.86 -7.71
CA VAL A 49 -11.26 16.88 -6.89
C VAL A 49 -10.08 16.32 -7.67
N LEU A 50 -10.28 15.22 -8.39
CA LEU A 50 -9.22 14.60 -9.20
C LEU A 50 -8.67 15.56 -10.27
N ARG A 51 -9.53 16.39 -10.87
CA ARG A 51 -9.12 17.42 -11.84
C ARG A 51 -8.25 18.55 -11.26
N ARG A 52 -8.10 18.63 -9.93
CA ARG A 52 -7.25 19.63 -9.26
C ARG A 52 -5.87 19.10 -8.89
N PHE A 53 -5.60 17.82 -9.18
CA PHE A 53 -4.27 17.28 -9.11
C PHE A 53 -3.68 17.24 -10.52
N ASP A 54 -2.48 17.79 -10.67
CA ASP A 54 -1.72 17.66 -11.91
C ASP A 54 -1.26 16.22 -12.13
N TRP A 55 -0.96 15.51 -11.03
CA TRP A 55 -0.47 14.14 -11.05
C TRP A 55 -1.26 13.23 -10.11
N GLU A 56 -1.60 12.06 -10.65
CA GLU A 56 -2.07 10.92 -9.89
C GLU A 56 -1.01 9.80 -9.96
N ILE A 57 -0.53 9.36 -8.80
CA ILE A 57 0.49 8.30 -8.70
C ILE A 57 -0.12 7.10 -7.99
N GLN A 58 -0.27 5.99 -8.71
CA GLN A 58 -0.76 4.74 -8.17
C GLN A 58 0.40 3.83 -7.74
N PHE A 59 0.32 3.30 -6.52
CA PHE A 59 1.24 2.29 -6.01
C PHE A 59 0.61 0.90 -6.13
N GLY A 60 1.10 0.11 -7.09
CA GLY A 60 0.69 -1.29 -7.29
C GLY A 60 1.56 -2.29 -6.52
N TYR A 61 1.30 -3.57 -6.76
CA TYR A 61 2.17 -4.66 -6.31
C TYR A 61 3.53 -4.60 -6.99
N PHE A 62 4.54 -5.17 -6.34
CA PHE A 62 5.88 -5.25 -6.93
C PHE A 62 5.92 -6.11 -8.18
N LYS A 63 6.72 -5.67 -9.15
CA LYS A 63 7.28 -6.58 -10.15
C LYS A 63 8.27 -7.53 -9.47
N PRO A 64 8.50 -8.75 -10.02
CA PRO A 64 9.38 -9.73 -9.39
C PRO A 64 10.80 -9.19 -9.12
N ASP A 65 11.36 -8.39 -10.03
CA ASP A 65 12.68 -7.77 -9.85
C ASP A 65 12.71 -6.72 -8.73
N GLN A 66 11.62 -5.98 -8.52
CA GLN A 66 11.48 -5.01 -7.45
C GLN A 66 11.37 -5.71 -6.08
N ALA A 67 10.62 -6.81 -6.02
CA ALA A 67 10.51 -7.63 -4.81
C ALA A 67 11.87 -8.22 -4.42
N GLU A 68 12.63 -8.76 -5.37
CA GLU A 68 13.97 -9.29 -5.13
C GLU A 68 14.95 -8.21 -4.63
N LYS A 69 14.97 -7.04 -5.28
CA LYS A 69 15.81 -5.90 -4.89
C LYS A 69 15.51 -5.44 -3.47
N LEU A 70 14.23 -5.28 -3.13
CA LEU A 70 13.85 -4.85 -1.79
C LEU A 70 14.15 -5.92 -0.74
N PHE A 71 13.87 -7.19 -1.05
CA PHE A 71 14.18 -8.32 -0.17
C PHE A 71 15.66 -8.35 0.18
N THR A 72 16.52 -8.23 -0.82
CA THR A 72 17.98 -8.26 -0.62
C THR A 72 18.45 -7.09 0.24
N ARG A 73 17.88 -5.90 0.04
CA ARG A 73 18.19 -4.72 0.86
C ARG A 73 17.72 -4.90 2.30
N VAL A 74 16.49 -5.34 2.50
CA VAL A 74 15.91 -5.57 3.84
C VAL A 74 16.69 -6.64 4.60
N LEU A 75 17.10 -7.72 3.93
CA LEU A 75 17.92 -8.76 4.54
C LEU A 75 19.26 -8.21 5.03
N ALA A 76 19.96 -7.45 4.19
CA ALA A 76 21.21 -6.80 4.59
C ALA A 76 21.00 -5.84 5.78
N ASP A 77 19.96 -5.00 5.73
CA ASP A 77 19.64 -4.04 6.77
C ASP A 77 19.32 -4.72 8.12
N LEU A 78 18.55 -5.82 8.11
CA LEU A 78 18.21 -6.57 9.32
C LEU A 78 19.42 -7.29 9.95
N GLN A 79 20.41 -7.66 9.13
CA GLN A 79 21.64 -8.30 9.56
C GLN A 79 22.77 -7.29 9.89
N GLY A 80 22.52 -6.00 9.71
CA GLY A 80 23.52 -4.94 9.95
C GLY A 80 24.60 -4.85 8.87
N TYR A 81 24.38 -5.41 7.68
CA TYR A 81 25.31 -5.31 6.56
C TYR A 81 25.04 -4.07 5.71
N THR A 82 26.10 -3.37 5.30
CA THR A 82 26.01 -2.23 4.37
C THR A 82 25.80 -2.66 2.91
N ARG A 83 25.94 -3.96 2.61
CA ARG A 83 25.82 -4.50 1.24
C ARG A 83 24.91 -5.74 1.21
N PRO A 84 24.13 -5.90 0.13
CA PRO A 84 23.45 -7.14 -0.24
C PRO A 84 24.27 -8.40 -0.02
N GLN A 85 23.71 -9.36 0.72
CA GLN A 85 24.26 -10.71 0.85
C GLN A 85 23.56 -11.65 -0.14
N ARG A 86 24.32 -12.63 -0.66
CA ARG A 86 23.73 -13.72 -1.45
C ARG A 86 22.94 -14.64 -0.52
N TYR A 87 21.85 -15.19 -1.04
CA TYR A 87 21.04 -16.21 -0.38
C TYR A 87 20.76 -17.36 -1.34
N ALA A 88 20.22 -18.47 -0.83
CA ALA A 88 19.99 -19.67 -1.63
C ALA A 88 18.99 -19.42 -2.77
N GLU A 89 19.21 -20.05 -3.91
CA GLU A 89 18.32 -19.93 -5.08
C GLU A 89 16.89 -20.40 -4.77
N SER A 90 16.72 -21.35 -3.85
CA SER A 90 15.40 -21.80 -3.36
C SER A 90 14.56 -20.67 -2.77
N VAL A 91 15.19 -19.77 -1.98
CA VAL A 91 14.53 -18.60 -1.41
C VAL A 91 14.12 -17.64 -2.51
N LYS A 92 14.98 -17.43 -3.51
CA LYS A 92 14.68 -16.58 -4.67
C LYS A 92 13.47 -17.09 -5.43
N VAL A 93 13.45 -18.37 -5.79
CA VAL A 93 12.34 -18.98 -6.53
C VAL A 93 11.01 -18.80 -5.79
N ARG A 94 10.98 -19.05 -4.48
CA ARG A 94 9.77 -18.85 -3.66
C ARG A 94 9.36 -17.39 -3.54
N LEU A 95 10.31 -16.48 -3.34
CA LEU A 95 10.04 -15.04 -3.30
C LEU A 95 9.35 -14.55 -4.59
N LEU A 96 9.86 -14.99 -5.75
CA LEU A 96 9.32 -14.58 -7.06
C LEU A 96 7.92 -15.12 -7.33
N GLN A 97 7.47 -16.15 -6.60
CA GLN A 97 6.09 -16.64 -6.65
C GLN A 97 5.10 -15.77 -5.87
N LEU A 98 5.58 -14.85 -5.03
CA LEU A 98 4.74 -13.93 -4.25
C LEU A 98 4.31 -12.71 -5.07
N SER A 99 3.31 -12.91 -5.94
CA SER A 99 2.85 -11.92 -6.93
C SER A 99 2.13 -10.68 -6.38
N MET A 100 1.78 -10.64 -5.09
CA MET A 100 1.04 -9.53 -4.48
C MET A 100 1.80 -8.86 -3.32
N LEU A 101 3.12 -8.92 -3.33
CA LEU A 101 3.92 -8.20 -2.34
C LEU A 101 3.85 -6.69 -2.55
N THR A 102 3.78 -5.98 -1.44
CA THR A 102 3.79 -4.52 -1.36
C THR A 102 4.94 -4.06 -0.46
N PRO A 103 5.37 -2.79 -0.56
CA PRO A 103 6.28 -2.20 0.42
C PRO A 103 5.77 -2.33 1.88
N GLY A 104 4.45 -2.31 2.07
CA GLY A 104 3.81 -2.42 3.39
C GLY A 104 4.04 -3.77 4.07
N ASP A 105 4.10 -4.87 3.31
CA ASP A 105 4.35 -6.21 3.84
C ASP A 105 5.78 -6.29 4.41
N PHE A 106 6.76 -5.79 3.65
CA PHE A 106 8.15 -5.67 4.12
C PHE A 106 8.25 -4.76 5.36
N ALA A 107 7.61 -3.59 5.34
CA ALA A 107 7.64 -2.67 6.48
C ALA A 107 7.04 -3.30 7.75
N THR A 108 6.00 -4.13 7.60
CA THR A 108 5.40 -4.86 8.72
C THR A 108 6.34 -5.93 9.27
N VAL A 109 6.94 -6.75 8.41
CA VAL A 109 7.91 -7.77 8.82
C VAL A 109 9.15 -7.15 9.48
N VAL A 110 9.70 -6.07 8.93
CA VAL A 110 10.84 -5.35 9.52
C VAL A 110 10.50 -4.77 10.88
N ARG A 111 9.31 -4.17 11.04
CA ARG A 111 8.85 -3.64 12.32
C ARG A 111 8.73 -4.74 13.37
N GLN A 112 8.22 -5.92 12.99
CA GLN A 112 8.13 -7.09 13.87
C GLN A 112 9.52 -7.59 14.29
N ALA A 113 10.43 -7.76 13.33
CA ALA A 113 11.81 -8.21 13.61
C ALA A 113 12.52 -7.27 14.59
N ARG A 114 12.41 -5.95 14.36
CA ARG A 114 13.00 -4.91 15.23
C ARG A 114 12.38 -4.88 16.61
N ALA A 115 11.05 -4.98 16.70
CA ALA A 115 10.35 -5.01 17.99
C ALA A 115 10.75 -6.21 18.86
N LEU A 116 11.07 -7.34 18.21
CA LEU A 116 11.55 -8.56 18.88
C LEU A 116 13.06 -8.58 19.12
N GLY A 117 13.81 -7.57 18.63
CA GLY A 117 15.27 -7.57 18.69
C GLY A 117 15.92 -8.72 17.92
N THR A 118 15.23 -9.23 16.88
CA THR A 118 15.67 -10.38 16.10
C THR A 118 16.29 -9.96 14.77
N SER A 119 17.43 -10.58 14.42
CA SER A 119 17.96 -10.58 13.06
C SER A 119 17.38 -11.78 12.32
N TYR A 120 16.91 -11.57 11.09
CA TYR A 120 16.44 -12.66 10.24
C TYR A 120 17.52 -13.11 9.25
N ASP A 121 17.61 -14.41 9.03
CA ASP A 121 18.18 -14.95 7.81
C ASP A 121 17.19 -14.86 6.63
N ALA A 122 17.63 -15.28 5.44
CA ALA A 122 16.83 -15.18 4.24
C ALA A 122 15.55 -16.05 4.30
N GLU A 123 15.63 -17.24 4.90
CA GLU A 123 14.49 -18.14 5.04
C GLU A 123 13.47 -17.58 6.05
N GLN A 124 13.94 -17.05 7.17
CA GLN A 124 13.09 -16.43 8.19
C GLN A 124 12.37 -15.20 7.63
N LEU A 125 13.07 -14.34 6.90
CA LEU A 125 12.47 -13.17 6.25
C LEU A 125 11.40 -13.60 5.22
N LEU A 126 11.71 -14.59 4.37
CA LEU A 126 10.77 -15.09 3.39
C LEU A 126 9.53 -15.71 4.05
N ASN A 127 9.72 -16.55 5.08
CA ASN A 127 8.62 -17.18 5.81
C ASN A 127 7.71 -16.13 6.48
N ALA A 128 8.28 -15.05 7.01
CA ALA A 128 7.52 -13.94 7.57
C ALA A 128 6.71 -13.19 6.51
N LEU A 129 7.29 -12.93 5.34
CA LEU A 129 6.59 -12.31 4.20
C LEU A 129 5.45 -13.21 3.68
N GLU A 130 5.68 -14.51 3.56
CA GLU A 130 4.64 -15.47 3.18
C GLU A 130 3.49 -15.49 4.19
N ALA A 131 3.79 -15.46 5.49
CA ALA A 131 2.79 -15.40 6.54
C ALA A 131 1.96 -14.10 6.48
N ASP A 132 2.61 -12.96 6.27
CA ASP A 132 1.93 -11.68 6.17
C ASP A 132 1.04 -11.58 4.92
N ALA A 133 1.55 -12.02 3.77
CA ALA A 133 0.79 -12.09 2.53
C ALA A 133 -0.45 -13.00 2.66
N ARG A 134 -0.35 -14.13 3.38
CA ARG A 134 -1.51 -14.99 3.69
C ARG A 134 -2.53 -14.29 4.57
N ARG A 135 -2.10 -13.61 5.64
CA ARG A 135 -3.02 -12.86 6.54
C ARG A 135 -3.79 -11.79 5.79
N ARG A 136 -3.11 -11.04 4.91
CA ARG A 136 -3.76 -9.98 4.13
C ARG A 136 -4.79 -10.51 3.14
N ARG A 137 -4.53 -11.66 2.50
CA ARG A 137 -5.51 -12.34 1.64
C ARG A 137 -6.75 -12.79 2.42
N ALA A 138 -6.58 -13.25 3.66
CA ALA A 138 -7.70 -13.63 4.52
C ALA A 138 -8.50 -12.41 5.04
N GLY A 139 -7.83 -11.27 5.26
CA GLY A 139 -8.46 -10.04 5.75
C GLY A 139 -9.13 -9.17 4.68
N GLY A 140 -8.75 -9.33 3.40
CA GLY A 140 -9.29 -8.56 2.28
C GLY A 140 -10.64 -9.04 1.74
N ASN A 141 -11.25 -10.06 2.35
CA ASN A 141 -12.58 -10.58 1.99
C ASN A 141 -13.68 -10.13 2.98
N ARG A 142 -13.57 -8.90 3.50
CA ARG A 142 -14.55 -8.26 4.38
C ARG A 142 -14.94 -6.90 3.85
#